data_AF-A0A9X1V4T3-F1
#
_entry.id   AF-A0A9X1V4T3-F1
#
_cell.length_a   1.000
_cell.length_b   1.000
_cell.length_c   1.000
_cell.angle_alpha   90.00
_cell.angle_beta   90.00
_cell.angle_gamma   90.00
#
_symmetry.space_group_name_H-M   'P 1'
#
loop_
_entity.id
_entity.type
_entity.pdbx_description
1 polymer ?
#
loop_
_entity_poly.entity_id
_entity_poly.type
_entity_poly.pdbx_seq_one_letter_code
_entity_poly.pdbx_strand_id
1 'polypeptide(L)' 'MKANFNDLEKKVLKGQASKLADKHLCSQKYVKLIIDGKREVKSSLSKNILHDLLKLIEVLSPKPSKGKK' A
#
# COMPACT_ATOMS: atom_id res chain seq x y z
N MET A 1 -2.88 -13.74 -2.39
CA MET A 1 -3.85 -12.62 -2.33
C MET A 1 -3.32 -11.44 -3.13
N LYS A 2 -4.17 -10.62 -3.76
CA LYS A 2 -3.75 -9.42 -4.52
C LYS A 2 -4.24 -8.17 -3.80
N ALA A 3 -3.48 -7.08 -3.88
CA ALA A 3 -3.93 -5.80 -3.35
C ALA A 3 -5.02 -5.23 -4.26
N ASN A 4 -6.09 -4.70 -3.67
CA ASN A 4 -7.19 -4.09 -4.41
C ASN A 4 -7.44 -2.69 -3.86
N PHE A 5 -6.76 -1.70 -4.45
CA PHE A 5 -6.87 -0.29 -4.08
C PHE A 5 -7.67 0.46 -5.13
N ASN A 6 -8.42 1.48 -4.71
CA ASN A 6 -9.14 2.37 -5.61
C ASN A 6 -8.17 3.31 -6.35
N ASP A 7 -8.61 3.95 -7.43
CA ASP A 7 -7.71 4.76 -8.28
C ASP A 7 -7.06 5.93 -7.52
N LEU A 8 -7.84 6.56 -6.63
CA LEU A 8 -7.36 7.62 -5.74
C LEU A 8 -6.34 7.10 -4.72
N GLU A 9 -6.61 5.94 -4.10
CA GLU A 9 -5.68 5.29 -3.18
C GLU A 9 -4.38 4.90 -3.90
N LYS A 10 -4.45 4.37 -5.12
CA LYS A 10 -3.28 4.05 -5.95
C LYS A 10 -2.43 5.28 -6.21
N LYS A 11 -3.04 6.43 -6.52
CA LYS A 11 -2.33 7.68 -6.81
C LYS A 11 -1.58 8.19 -5.57
N VAL A 12 -2.23 8.17 -4.40
CA VAL A 12 -1.62 8.55 -3.11
C VAL A 12 -0.48 7.59 -2.74
N LEU A 13 -0.73 6.29 -2.81
CA LEU A 13 0.26 5.26 -2.49
C LEU A 13 1.46 5.27 -3.45
N LYS A 14 1.25 5.59 -4.73
CA LYS A 14 2.34 5.73 -5.72
C LYS A 14 3.31 6.85 -5.35
N GLY A 15 2.81 7.94 -4.73
CA GLY A 15 3.66 9.00 -4.17
C GLY A 15 4.51 8.51 -3.00
N GLN A 16 3.97 7.62 -2.16
CA GLN A 16 4.66 7.03 -1.02
C GLN A 16 5.51 5.79 -1.37
N ALA A 17 5.44 5.31 -2.61
CA ALA A 17 6.11 4.08 -3.02
C ALA A 17 7.63 4.14 -2.84
N SER A 18 8.25 5.32 -2.95
CA SER A 18 9.70 5.47 -2.72
C SER A 18 10.07 5.26 -1.26
N LYS A 19 9.28 5.82 -0.34
CA LYS A 19 9.50 5.71 1.11
C LYS A 19 9.25 4.28 1.62
N LEU A 20 8.24 3.62 1.07
CA LEU A 20 7.97 2.20 1.35
C LEU A 20 9.04 1.28 0.79
N ALA A 21 9.55 1.59 -0.41
CA ALA A 21 10.62 0.84 -1.03
C ALA A 21 11.89 0.87 -0.16
N ASP A 22 12.26 2.05 0.33
CA ASP A 22 13.39 2.27 1.23
C ASP A 22 13.22 1.50 2.55
N LYS A 23 12.08 1.66 3.21
CA LYS A 23 11.73 0.97 4.46
C LYS A 23 11.78 -0.55 4.37
N HIS A 24 11.40 -1.10 3.22
CA HIS A 24 11.35 -2.55 2.99
C HIS A 24 12.58 -3.07 2.21
N LEU A 25 13.60 -2.23 1.98
CA LEU A 25 14.81 -2.56 1.23
C LEU A 25 14.50 -3.25 -0.11
N CYS A 26 13.52 -2.71 -0.84
CA CYS A 26 13.05 -3.27 -2.10
C CYS A 26 12.95 -2.19 -3.18
N SER A 27 12.78 -2.58 -4.43
CA SER A 27 12.67 -1.60 -5.52
C SER A 27 11.31 -0.89 -5.49
N GLN A 28 11.30 0.42 -5.79
CA GLN A 28 10.05 1.19 -5.95
C GLN A 28 9.10 0.55 -6.97
N LYS A 29 9.65 -0.03 -8.05
CA LYS A 29 8.88 -0.77 -9.06
C LYS A 29 8.13 -1.97 -8.44
N TYR A 30 8.74 -2.65 -7.49
CA TYR A 30 8.13 -3.79 -6.78
C TYR A 30 6.90 -3.34 -5.97
N VAL A 31 7.03 -2.25 -5.20
CA VAL A 31 5.92 -1.67 -4.44
C VAL A 31 4.80 -1.20 -5.38
N LYS A 32 5.14 -0.51 -6.48
CA LYS A 32 4.16 -0.08 -7.50
C LYS A 32 3.39 -1.26 -8.11
N LEU A 33 4.04 -2.39 -8.38
CA LEU A 33 3.38 -3.59 -8.91
C LEU A 33 2.42 -4.21 -7.89
N ILE A 34 2.72 -4.13 -6.60
CA ILE A 34 1.81 -4.55 -5.53
C ILE A 34 0.60 -3.61 -5.48
N ILE A 35 0.82 -2.29 -5.51
CA ILE A 35 -0.26 -1.27 -5.51
C ILE A 35 -1.19 -1.44 -6.73
N ASP A 36 -0.62 -1.72 -7.89
CA ASP A 36 -1.39 -1.95 -9.13
C ASP A 36 -2.15 -3.29 -9.13
N GLY A 37 -1.96 -4.16 -8.13
CA GLY A 37 -2.55 -5.51 -8.09
C GLY A 37 -1.94 -6.48 -9.12
N LYS A 38 -0.87 -6.06 -9.82
CA LYS A 38 -0.15 -6.85 -10.83
C LYS A 38 0.76 -7.91 -10.22
N ARG A 39 1.07 -7.79 -8.91
CA ARG A 39 1.86 -8.78 -8.18
C ARG A 39 1.05 -9.43 -7.08
N GLU A 40 1.17 -10.75 -6.97
CA GLU A 40 0.60 -11.49 -5.85
C GLU A 40 1.40 -11.28 -4.57
N VAL A 41 0.66 -11.06 -3.49
CA VAL A 41 1.18 -10.98 -2.13
C VAL A 41 1.19 -12.40 -1.56
N LYS A 42 2.34 -13.06 -1.73
CA LYS A 42 2.61 -14.43 -1.25
C LYS A 42 3.75 -14.46 -0.24
N SER A 43 4.83 -13.74 -0.53
CA SER A 43 6.02 -13.63 0.32
C SER A 43 5.79 -12.75 1.54
N SER A 44 6.48 -13.04 2.64
CA SER A 44 6.50 -12.23 3.87
C SER A 44 6.78 -10.75 3.59
N LEU A 45 7.71 -10.46 2.68
CA LEU A 45 8.01 -9.09 2.24
C LEU A 45 6.76 -8.41 1.65
N SER A 46 6.10 -9.06 0.71
CA SER A 46 4.89 -8.50 0.08
C SER A 46 3.74 -8.36 1.07
N LYS A 47 3.63 -9.24 2.08
CA LYS A 47 2.61 -9.15 3.13
C LYS A 47 2.87 -7.92 4.02
N ASN A 48 4.12 -7.70 4.39
CA ASN A 48 4.53 -6.53 5.18
C ASN A 48 4.30 -5.23 4.41
N ILE A 49 4.68 -5.19 3.12
CA ILE A 49 4.41 -4.03 2.25
C ILE A 49 2.90 -3.78 2.16
N LEU A 50 2.07 -4.81 1.97
CA LEU A 50 0.62 -4.66 1.91
C LEU A 50 0.05 -4.09 3.23
N HIS A 51 0.53 -4.59 4.38
CA HIS A 51 0.11 -4.10 5.68
C HIS A 51 0.45 -2.61 5.86
N ASP A 52 1.65 -2.19 5.48
CA ASP A 52 2.08 -0.80 5.60
C ASP A 52 1.30 0.13 4.64
N LEU A 53 1.01 -0.35 3.41
CA LEU A 53 0.14 0.34 2.45
C LEU A 53 -1.27 0.58 3.01
N LEU A 54 -1.86 -0.44 3.67
CA LEU A 54 -3.18 -0.31 4.30
C LEU A 54 -3.17 0.72 5.44
N LYS A 55 -2.16 0.67 6.31
CA LYS A 55 -1.98 1.69 7.37
C LYS A 55 -1.80 3.09 6.80
N LEU A 56 -1.01 3.24 5.75
CA LEU A 56 -0.81 4.53 5.09
C LEU A 56 -2.11 5.07 4.52
N ILE A 57 -2.94 4.23 3.90
CA ILE A 57 -4.27 4.64 3.46
C ILE A 57 -5.15 5.04 4.64
N GLU A 58 -5.14 4.31 5.75
CA GLU A 58 -5.93 4.70 6.93
C GLU A 58 -5.52 6.06 7.51
N VAL A 59 -4.24 6.41 7.43
CA VAL A 59 -3.71 7.70 7.89
C VAL A 59 -3.95 8.82 6.86
N LEU A 60 -3.73 8.54 5.56
CA LEU A 60 -3.75 9.54 4.49
C LEU A 60 -5.13 9.74 3.89
N SER A 61 -5.97 8.72 3.89
CA SER A 61 -7.36 8.85 3.50
C SER A 61 -8.11 9.35 4.74
N PRO A 62 -8.69 10.56 4.73
CA PRO A 62 -9.69 10.93 5.70
C PRO A 62 -10.91 10.05 5.42
N LYS A 63 -10.95 8.81 5.94
CA LYS A 63 -12.25 8.18 6.14
C LYS A 63 -12.94 9.04 7.20
N PRO A 64 -14.23 9.41 7.00
CA PRO A 64 -15.00 10.01 8.07
C PRO A 64 -14.85 9.07 9.27
N SER A 65 -14.42 9.62 10.40
CA SER A 65 -14.28 8.92 11.66
C SER A 65 -15.34 7.82 11.72
N LYS A 66 -14.92 6.54 11.76
CA LYS A 66 -15.83 5.52 12.27
C LYS A 66 -16.16 6.01 13.67
N GLY A 67 -17.35 6.59 13.81
CA GLY A 67 -17.92 6.98 15.08
C GLY A 67 -17.70 5.81 16.01
N LYS A 68 -17.02 6.09 17.12
CA LYS A 68 -17.09 5.22 18.28
C LYS A 68 -18.58 4.99 18.54
N LYS A 69 -18.92 3.71 18.53
CA LYS A 69 -20.19 3.17 19.01
C LYS A 69 -20.52 3.73 20.40
#